data_AF-A0A963RQ98-F1
#
_entry.id   AF-A0A963RQ98-F1
#
_cell.length_a   1.000
_cell.length_b   1.000
_cell.length_c   1.000
_cell.angle_alpha   90.00
_cell.angle_beta   90.00
_cell.angle_gamma   90.00
#
_symmetry.space_group_name_H-M   'P 1'
#
loop_
_entity.id
_entity.type
_entity.pdbx_description
1 polymer ?
#
loop_
_entity_poly.entity_id
_entity_poly.type
_entity_poly.pdbx_seq_one_letter_code
_entity_poly.pdbx_strand_id
1 'polypeptide(L)'
;NALLTQAARDGASDIHIEPYERHSSVRFRVDGALREVVQPNRALHAALISRLKIMADLDIAEKRLPQDGRISLRLGTRAIDVRVSTLPNAHGERAVLRLLDKSESKLSLEAVGMQGGVLRQFEQLIRQPHGIILVTGPTGSGKTTT
;
A
#
# COMPACT_ATOMS: atom_id res chain seq x y z
N ASN A 1 8.69 12.15 5.78
CA ASN A 1 8.52 12.66 4.40
C ASN A 1 9.55 12.15 3.42
N ALA A 2 10.86 12.29 3.67
CA ALA A 2 11.90 11.77 2.76
C ALA A 2 11.75 10.27 2.44
N LEU A 3 11.48 9.44 3.46
CA LEU A 3 11.32 7.99 3.29
C LEU A 3 10.12 7.61 2.40
N LEU A 4 8.98 8.27 2.57
CA LEU A 4 7.79 8.07 1.71
C LEU A 4 8.06 8.52 0.26
N THR A 5 8.81 9.61 0.10
CA THR A 5 9.19 10.12 -1.22
C THR A 5 10.14 9.17 -1.92
N GLN A 6 11.12 8.62 -1.20
CA GLN A 6 12.06 7.63 -1.72
C GLN A 6 11.33 6.35 -2.15
N ALA A 7 10.46 5.80 -1.28
CA ALA A 7 9.66 4.62 -1.60
C ALA A 7 8.83 4.80 -2.89
N ALA A 8 8.19 5.96 -3.05
CA ALA A 8 7.43 6.26 -4.25
C ALA A 8 8.29 6.42 -5.51
N ARG A 9 9.51 6.97 -5.39
CA ARG A 9 10.48 7.06 -6.49
C ARG A 9 11.01 5.68 -6.89
N ASP A 10 11.24 4.82 -5.91
CA ASP A 10 11.76 3.47 -6.10
C ASP A 10 10.68 2.47 -6.56
N GLY A 11 9.43 2.92 -6.75
CA GLY A 11 8.32 2.07 -7.17
C GLY A 11 7.90 1.04 -6.12
N ALA A 12 8.10 1.32 -4.84
CA ALA A 12 7.76 0.40 -3.77
C ALA A 12 6.23 0.25 -3.59
N SER A 13 5.75 -0.98 -3.49
CA SER A 13 4.34 -1.29 -3.19
C SER A 13 4.02 -1.14 -1.70
N ASP A 14 4.98 -1.51 -0.85
CA ASP A 14 4.83 -1.50 0.59
C ASP A 14 6.12 -0.99 1.27
N ILE A 15 5.96 -0.31 2.40
CA ILE A 15 7.04 0.05 3.32
C ILE A 15 6.77 -0.68 4.64
N HIS A 16 7.75 -1.42 5.11
CA HIS A 16 7.72 -2.11 6.40
C HIS A 16 8.66 -1.40 7.36
N ILE A 17 8.17 -1.04 8.54
CA ILE A 17 8.94 -0.41 9.61
C ILE A 17 8.77 -1.28 10.85
N GLU A 18 9.83 -1.97 11.23
CA GLU A 18 9.77 -3.05 12.22
C GLU A 18 10.79 -2.81 13.34
N PRO A 19 10.37 -2.91 14.61
CA PRO A 19 11.29 -2.92 15.73
C PRO A 19 11.83 -4.33 15.95
N TYR A 20 13.13 -4.41 16.18
CA TYR A 20 13.81 -5.57 16.74
C TYR A 20 14.36 -5.24 18.13
N GLU A 21 14.92 -6.24 18.80
CA GLU A 21 15.52 -6.09 20.13
C GLU A 21 16.54 -4.94 20.18
N ARG A 22 17.41 -4.85 19.18
CA ARG A 22 18.58 -3.94 19.18
C ARG A 22 18.59 -2.88 18.09
N HIS A 23 17.70 -2.98 17.10
CA HIS A 23 17.65 -2.06 15.97
C HIS A 23 16.21 -1.86 15.49
N SER A 24 16.01 -0.87 14.63
CA SER A 24 14.81 -0.78 13.79
C SER A 24 15.22 -1.11 12.36
N SER A 25 14.37 -1.80 11.61
CA SER A 25 14.56 -2.00 10.17
C SER A 25 13.48 -1.25 9.41
N VAL A 26 13.86 -0.64 8.28
CA VAL A 26 12.91 -0.18 7.27
C VAL A 26 13.19 -0.89 5.95
N ARG A 27 12.18 -1.57 5.43
CA ARG A 27 12.26 -2.36 4.21
C ARG A 27 11.22 -1.89 3.21
N PHE A 28 11.58 -1.86 1.93
CA PHE A 28 10.65 -1.62 0.83
C PHE A 28 10.34 -2.94 0.14
N ARG A 29 9.09 -3.12 -0.26
CA ARG A 29 8.72 -4.14 -1.23
C ARG A 29 8.77 -3.53 -2.62
N VAL A 30 9.71 -3.97 -3.43
CA VAL A 30 9.87 -3.56 -4.84
C VAL A 30 9.85 -4.83 -5.68
N ASP A 31 9.00 -4.86 -6.70
CA ASP A 31 8.79 -6.05 -7.56
C ASP A 31 8.51 -7.33 -6.77
N GLY A 32 7.71 -7.21 -5.70
CA GLY A 32 7.34 -8.32 -4.82
C GLY A 32 8.41 -8.71 -3.77
N ALA A 33 9.66 -8.30 -3.93
CA ALA A 33 10.76 -8.63 -3.03
C ALA A 33 10.97 -7.55 -1.95
N LEU A 34 11.22 -7.99 -0.70
CA LEU A 34 11.58 -7.08 0.39
C LEU A 34 13.08 -6.78 0.35
N ARG A 35 13.43 -5.49 0.41
CA ARG A 35 14.80 -5.00 0.45
C ARG A 35 14.96 -4.05 1.62
N GLU A 36 15.98 -4.25 2.44
CA GLU A 36 16.30 -3.33 3.52
C GLU A 36 16.93 -2.05 2.96
N VAL A 37 16.42 -0.90 3.42
CA VAL A 37 16.81 0.42 2.90
C VAL A 37 17.57 1.21 3.94
N VAL A 38 17.18 1.09 5.21
CA VAL A 38 17.86 1.74 6.32
C VAL A 38 17.60 0.97 7.61
N GLN A 39 18.59 0.99 8.50
CA GLN A 39 18.45 0.53 9.88
C GLN A 39 18.56 1.71 10.85
N PRO A 40 17.45 2.39 11.18
CA PRO A 40 17.49 3.49 12.14
C PRO A 40 17.93 2.99 13.52
N ASN A 41 18.58 3.88 14.28
CA ASN A 41 18.84 3.64 15.69
C ASN A 41 17.53 3.30 16.41
N ARG A 42 17.54 2.24 17.22
CA ARG A 42 16.38 1.74 17.96
C ARG A 42 15.68 2.83 18.79
N ALA A 43 16.41 3.83 19.28
CA ALA A 43 15.86 4.96 20.02
C ALA A 43 14.89 5.82 19.19
N LEU A 44 15.07 5.88 17.87
CA LEU A 44 14.23 6.67 16.97
C LEU A 44 12.92 5.98 16.58
N HIS A 45 12.80 4.67 16.83
CA HIS A 45 11.68 3.87 16.34
C HIS A 45 10.31 4.40 16.81
N ALA A 46 10.16 4.67 18.11
CA ALA A 46 8.90 5.17 18.66
C ALA A 46 8.52 6.54 18.08
N ALA A 47 9.52 7.40 17.81
CA ALA A 47 9.29 8.69 17.18
C ALA A 47 8.83 8.54 15.73
N LEU A 48 9.35 7.57 14.99
CA LEU A 48 8.90 7.24 13.63
C LEU A 48 7.44 6.78 13.64
N ILE A 49 7.06 5.85 14.52
CA ILE A 49 5.67 5.37 14.64
C ILE A 49 4.73 6.52 15.03
N SER A 50 5.09 7.33 16.03
CA SER A 50 4.29 8.48 16.44
C SER A 50 4.06 9.47 15.29
N ARG A 51 5.12 9.75 14.51
CA ARG A 51 4.99 10.63 13.34
C ARG A 51 4.03 10.05 12.29
N LEU A 52 4.07 8.75 12.05
CA LEU A 52 3.16 8.06 11.13
C LEU A 52 1.72 8.10 11.62
N LYS A 53 1.49 7.86 12.90
CA LYS A 53 0.17 7.95 13.52
C LYS A 53 -0.44 9.34 13.37
N ILE A 54 0.34 10.39 13.66
CA ILE A 54 -0.10 11.78 13.42
C ILE A 54 -0.47 12.02 11.96
N MET A 55 0.36 11.54 11.02
CA MET A 55 0.11 11.75 9.60
C MET A 55 -1.15 11.03 9.11
N ALA A 56 -1.50 9.90 9.76
CA ALA A 56 -2.61 9.03 9.40
C ALA A 56 -3.86 9.22 10.28
N ASP A 57 -3.87 10.24 11.15
CA ASP A 57 -4.94 10.55 12.11
C ASP A 57 -5.26 9.39 13.07
N LEU A 58 -4.21 8.76 13.61
CA LEU A 58 -4.29 7.63 14.56
C LEU A 58 -3.97 8.04 15.99
N ASP A 59 -4.49 7.29 16.95
CA ASP A 59 -4.24 7.53 18.38
C ASP A 59 -2.81 7.10 18.75
N ILE A 60 -2.00 8.09 19.15
CA ILE A 60 -0.60 7.92 19.56
C ILE A 60 -0.50 7.26 20.94
N ALA A 61 -1.50 7.46 21.80
CA ALA A 61 -1.54 6.90 23.14
C ALA A 61 -1.84 5.40 23.12
N GLU A 62 -2.72 4.95 22.22
CA GLU A 62 -3.03 3.53 22.07
C GLU A 62 -1.91 2.79 21.31
N LYS A 63 -1.35 1.75 21.93
CA LYS A 63 -0.22 0.95 21.40
C LYS A 63 -0.43 -0.56 21.53
N ARG A 64 -1.57 -0.97 22.09
CA ARG A 64 -1.92 -2.36 22.44
C ARG A 64 -2.89 -2.96 21.43
N LEU A 65 -3.52 -2.14 20.60
CA LEU A 65 -4.45 -2.55 19.56
C LEU A 65 -3.90 -2.18 18.17
N PRO A 66 -4.19 -2.99 17.14
CA PRO A 66 -3.97 -2.59 15.77
C PRO A 66 -4.75 -1.32 15.42
N GLN A 67 -4.18 -0.48 14.55
CA GLN A 67 -4.84 0.72 14.04
C GLN A 67 -4.60 0.86 12.54
N ASP A 68 -5.59 1.35 11.81
CA ASP A 68 -5.54 1.55 10.37
C ASP A 68 -5.95 2.98 10.01
N GLY A 69 -5.19 3.61 9.12
CA GLY A 69 -5.39 5.00 8.72
C GLY A 69 -4.94 5.25 7.28
N ARG A 70 -5.02 6.51 6.85
CA ARG A 70 -4.61 6.92 5.51
C ARG A 70 -3.83 8.22 5.53
N ILE A 71 -2.83 8.32 4.67
CA ILE A 71 -2.07 9.55 4.42
C ILE A 71 -2.24 9.90 2.95
N SER A 72 -2.70 11.13 2.67
CA SER A 72 -2.66 11.68 1.32
C SER A 72 -1.33 12.38 1.08
N LEU A 73 -0.55 11.88 0.12
CA LEU A 73 0.74 12.46 -0.27
C LEU A 73 0.65 13.05 -1.67
N ARG A 74 1.29 14.21 -1.86
CA ARG A 74 1.46 14.83 -3.17
C ARG A 74 2.95 14.93 -3.50
N LEU A 75 3.39 14.22 -4.53
CA LEU A 75 4.77 14.22 -5.02
C LEU A 75 4.80 14.85 -6.41
N GLY A 76 5.08 16.16 -6.46
CA GLY A 76 4.91 16.93 -7.68
C GLY A 76 3.45 16.90 -8.15
N THR A 77 3.21 16.37 -9.35
CA THR A 77 1.87 16.20 -9.92
C THR A 77 1.18 14.88 -9.50
N ARG A 78 1.93 13.91 -8.95
CA ARG A 78 1.40 12.59 -8.60
C ARG A 78 0.75 12.61 -7.21
N ALA A 79 -0.50 12.17 -7.14
CA ALA A 79 -1.24 11.98 -5.89
C ALA A 79 -1.16 10.51 -5.47
N ILE A 80 -0.64 10.26 -4.28
CA ILE A 80 -0.46 8.91 -3.73
C ILE A 80 -1.31 8.80 -2.47
N ASP A 81 -2.20 7.81 -2.43
CA ASP A 81 -2.88 7.40 -1.22
C ASP A 81 -2.01 6.38 -0.50
N VAL A 82 -1.71 6.60 0.77
CA VAL A 82 -0.96 5.63 1.55
C VAL A 82 -1.85 5.08 2.62
N ARG A 83 -2.12 3.77 2.57
CA ARG A 83 -2.78 3.07 3.68
C ARG A 83 -1.73 2.76 4.73
N VAL A 84 -2.01 3.05 5.98
CA VAL A 84 -1.12 2.83 7.11
C VAL A 84 -1.78 1.84 8.05
N SER A 85 -1.04 0.82 8.46
CA SER A 85 -1.48 -0.12 9.49
C SER A 85 -0.38 -0.23 10.54
N THR A 86 -0.73 -0.03 11.82
CA THR A 86 0.18 -0.24 12.96
C THR A 86 -0.27 -1.45 13.75
N LEU A 87 0.66 -2.32 14.14
CA LEU A 87 0.38 -3.49 14.98
C LEU A 87 1.34 -3.55 16.17
N PRO A 88 0.84 -3.87 17.38
CA PRO A 88 1.70 -4.17 18.52
C PRO A 88 2.63 -5.37 18.21
N ASN A 89 3.89 -5.27 18.64
CA ASN A 89 4.89 -6.33 18.58
C ASN A 89 5.71 -6.32 19.89
N ALA A 90 6.42 -7.41 20.19
CA ALA A 90 7.20 -7.61 21.42
C ALA A 90 8.21 -6.47 21.70
N HIS A 91 8.74 -5.85 20.65
CA HIS A 91 9.74 -4.79 20.77
C HIS A 91 9.19 -3.38 20.48
N GLY A 92 7.87 -3.20 20.38
CA GLY A 92 7.24 -1.94 20.02
C GLY A 92 6.22 -2.13 18.89
N GLU A 93 5.68 -1.05 18.35
CA GLU A 93 4.71 -1.17 17.25
C GLU A 93 5.42 -1.32 15.91
N ARG A 94 5.01 -2.29 15.08
CA ARG A 94 5.39 -2.29 13.66
C ARG A 94 4.41 -1.46 12.86
N ALA A 95 4.87 -0.83 11.79
CA ALA A 95 4.01 -0.18 10.81
C ALA A 95 4.22 -0.77 9.41
N VAL A 96 3.12 -0.97 8.69
CA VAL A 96 3.12 -1.33 7.27
C VAL A 96 2.36 -0.24 6.52
N LEU A 97 2.99 0.31 5.48
CA LEU A 97 2.40 1.34 4.64
C LEU A 97 2.28 0.82 3.23
N ARG A 98 1.08 0.85 2.65
CA ARG A 98 0.85 0.49 1.25
C ARG A 98 0.65 1.74 0.42
N LEU A 99 1.48 1.91 -0.60
CA LEU A 99 1.41 3.03 -1.52
C LEU A 99 0.46 2.66 -2.66
N LEU A 100 -0.60 3.43 -2.79
CA LEU A 100 -1.57 3.32 -3.87
C LEU A 100 -1.45 4.56 -4.73
N ASP A 101 -0.94 4.38 -5.93
CA ASP A 101 -0.90 5.46 -6.89
C ASP A 101 -2.31 5.70 -7.45
N LYS A 102 -2.84 6.91 -7.25
CA LYS A 102 -4.15 7.28 -7.82
C LYS A 102 -4.07 7.53 -9.33
N SER A 103 -2.87 7.49 -9.91
CA SER A 103 -2.68 7.66 -11.34
C SER A 103 -2.97 6.40 -12.16
N GLU A 104 -3.69 5.40 -11.61
CA GLU A 104 -4.22 4.27 -12.39
C GLU A 104 -4.79 4.79 -13.71
N SER A 105 -3.98 4.59 -14.75
CA SER A 105 -4.37 4.74 -16.12
C SER A 105 -5.67 3.97 -16.27
N LYS A 106 -6.66 4.53 -16.95
CA LYS A 106 -7.81 3.76 -17.43
C LYS A 106 -7.26 2.58 -18.23
N LEU A 107 -7.10 1.43 -17.59
CA LEU A 107 -6.67 0.20 -18.22
C LEU A 107 -7.85 -0.27 -19.05
N SER A 108 -7.62 -0.50 -20.34
CA SER A 108 -8.62 -1.17 -21.16
C SER A 108 -8.60 -2.67 -20.85
N LEU A 109 -9.70 -3.37 -21.16
CA LEU A 109 -9.77 -4.82 -20.99
C LEU A 109 -8.68 -5.54 -21.81
N GLU A 110 -8.30 -4.98 -22.95
CA GLU A 110 -7.19 -5.45 -23.78
C GLU A 110 -5.83 -5.27 -23.11
N ALA A 111 -5.62 -4.15 -22.41
CA ALA A 111 -4.37 -3.87 -21.71
C ALA A 111 -4.13 -4.83 -20.54
N VAL A 112 -5.19 -5.36 -19.93
CA VAL A 112 -5.11 -6.42 -18.90
C VAL A 112 -5.06 -7.83 -19.48
N GLY A 113 -4.99 -7.97 -20.82
CA GLY A 113 -4.78 -9.24 -21.50
C GLY A 113 -6.06 -9.93 -21.99
N MET A 114 -7.24 -9.30 -21.88
CA MET A 114 -8.48 -9.85 -22.43
C MET A 114 -8.51 -9.66 -23.95
N GLN A 115 -8.66 -10.74 -24.70
CA GLN A 115 -8.57 -10.70 -26.17
C GLN A 115 -9.66 -11.52 -26.85
N GLY A 116 -9.83 -11.27 -28.15
CA GLY A 116 -10.63 -12.11 -29.05
C GLY A 116 -12.10 -12.21 -28.65
N GLY A 117 -12.62 -13.45 -28.62
CA GLY A 117 -14.03 -13.71 -28.31
C GLY A 117 -14.42 -13.32 -26.88
N VAL A 118 -13.51 -13.51 -25.92
CA VAL A 118 -13.74 -13.20 -24.50
C VAL A 118 -13.94 -11.70 -24.31
N LEU A 119 -13.09 -10.87 -24.93
CA LEU A 119 -13.22 -9.42 -24.90
C LEU A 119 -14.58 -8.96 -25.42
N ARG A 120 -14.96 -9.40 -26.63
CA ARG A 120 -16.24 -9.02 -27.23
C ARG A 120 -17.44 -9.43 -26.38
N GLN A 121 -17.41 -10.62 -25.81
CA GLN A 121 -18.48 -11.11 -24.94
C GLN A 121 -18.57 -10.28 -23.66
N PHE A 122 -17.43 -9.96 -23.05
CA PHE A 122 -17.38 -9.14 -21.84
C PHE A 122 -17.87 -7.71 -22.11
N GLU A 123 -17.44 -7.09 -23.22
CA GLU A 123 -17.90 -5.77 -23.66
C GLU A 123 -19.42 -5.71 -23.90
N GLN A 124 -20.01 -6.78 -24.44
CA GLN A 124 -21.46 -6.88 -24.61
C GLN A 124 -22.19 -7.02 -23.27
N LEU A 125 -21.62 -7.76 -22.31
CA LEU A 125 -22.21 -7.97 -20.99
C LEU A 125 -22.19 -6.69 -20.15
N ILE A 126 -21.09 -5.94 -20.13
CA ILE A 126 -20.98 -4.69 -19.35
C ILE A 126 -21.89 -3.58 -19.89
N ARG A 127 -22.36 -3.68 -21.13
CA ARG A 127 -23.30 -2.73 -21.75
C ARG A 127 -24.77 -3.09 -21.52
N GLN A 128 -25.07 -4.23 -20.88
CA GLN A 128 -26.45 -4.58 -20.56
C GLN A 128 -27.03 -3.56 -19.56
N PRO A 129 -28.30 -3.15 -19.73
CA PRO A 129 -28.93 -2.13 -18.88
C PRO A 129 -29.11 -2.61 -17.42
N HIS A 130 -29.14 -3.92 -17.21
CA HIS A 130 -29.26 -4.56 -15.89
C HIS A 130 -28.67 -5.96 -15.92
N GLY A 131 -28.09 -6.39 -14.80
CA GLY A 131 -27.48 -7.70 -14.64
C GLY A 131 -26.40 -7.68 -13.56
N ILE A 132 -25.89 -8.86 -13.21
CA ILE A 132 -24.78 -9.00 -12.25
C ILE A 132 -23.62 -9.67 -12.98
N ILE A 133 -22.44 -9.04 -12.93
CA ILE A 133 -21.17 -9.62 -13.38
C ILE A 133 -20.33 -9.89 -12.13
N LEU A 134 -19.87 -11.14 -11.97
CA LEU A 134 -19.05 -11.56 -10.85
C LEU A 134 -17.61 -11.80 -11.30
N VAL A 135 -16.70 -10.92 -10.87
CA VAL A 135 -15.25 -11.09 -11.07
C VAL A 135 -14.68 -11.80 -9.85
N THR A 136 -14.31 -13.06 -10.00
CA THR A 136 -13.87 -13.93 -8.89
C THR A 136 -12.41 -14.36 -9.06
N GLY A 137 -11.76 -14.78 -7.97
CA GLY A 137 -10.36 -15.19 -7.96
C GLY A 137 -9.67 -14.94 -6.61
N PRO A 138 -8.51 -15.57 -6.35
CA PRO A 138 -7.77 -15.43 -5.08
C PRO A 138 -7.19 -14.02 -4.87
N THR A 139 -6.69 -13.71 -3.67
CA THR A 139 -6.03 -12.42 -3.39
C THR A 139 -4.85 -12.20 -4.34
N GLY A 140 -4.78 -11.02 -4.97
CA GLY A 140 -3.73 -10.68 -5.94
C GLY A 140 -4.01 -11.10 -7.39
N SER A 141 -5.18 -11.70 -7.70
CA SER A 141 -5.52 -12.16 -9.07
C SER A 141 -5.99 -11.06 -10.05
N GLY A 142 -5.80 -9.78 -9.74
CA GLY A 142 -6.19 -8.68 -10.63
C GLY A 142 -7.69 -8.31 -10.65
N LYS A 143 -8.52 -8.82 -9.72
CA LYS A 143 -9.98 -8.52 -9.67
C LYS A 143 -10.33 -7.03 -9.55
N THR A 144 -9.46 -6.22 -8.95
CA THR A 144 -9.69 -4.78 -8.82
C THR A 144 -9.21 -4.02 -10.07
N THR A 145 -8.32 -4.66 -10.84
CA THR A 145 -7.75 -4.13 -12.09
C THR A 145 -8.65 -4.41 -13.29
N THR A 146 -9.41 -5.52 -13.26
CA THR A 146 -10.45 -5.90 -14.23
C THR A 146 -11.78 -5.26 -13.86
#